data_AF-A0A9P8XRJ5-F1
#
_entry.id   AF-A0A9P8XRJ5-F1
#
_cell.length_a   1.000
_cell.length_b   1.000
_cell.length_c   1.000
_cell.angle_alpha   90.00
_cell.angle_beta   90.00
_cell.angle_gamma   90.00
#
_symmetry.space_group_name_H-M   'P 1'
#
loop_
_entity.id
_entity.type
_entity.pdbx_description
1 polymer ?
#
loop_
_entity_poly.entity_id
_entity_poly.type
_entity_poly.pdbx_seq_one_letter_code
_entity_poly.pdbx_strand_id
1 'polypeptide(L)'
;MPSILVQKTAEDFKGTEKLVPIYPSVVDIQSPPAPAFKYLLARGKKKNILVIVPSGAEKKKLLAENHVNAEYPEANGYTVFVKKLEGVASGVGEQPYDHAGQEGAQNRIKNAITEMSNSMEVLRFIQNNKVGEVLVISIENFIRREGRERPVDIGVIAIHSVVSGKTKARLSEGVSIHPAIVDQARERGLAHPNDDCALGHPDTACNHGKVTIGGILAEIYSGVDKSNWHEVAIGISRWKILFDTLCRMPCG
;
A
#
# COMPACT_ATOMS: atom_id res chain seq x y z
N MET A 1 -34.46 4.73 21.09
CA MET A 1 -34.53 3.26 20.94
C MET A 1 -33.29 2.82 20.17
N PRO A 2 -32.51 1.85 20.64
CA PRO A 2 -31.43 1.32 19.81
C PRO A 2 -32.08 0.59 18.63
N SER A 3 -31.86 1.07 17.40
CA SER A 3 -32.28 0.33 16.22
C SER A 3 -31.52 -1.00 16.24
N ILE A 4 -32.25 -2.10 16.32
CA ILE A 4 -31.70 -3.43 16.00
C ILE A 4 -31.32 -3.32 14.52
N LEU A 5 -30.05 -2.99 14.24
CA LEU A 5 -29.48 -3.14 12.91
C LEU A 5 -29.59 -4.64 12.63
N VAL A 6 -30.58 -5.02 11.82
CA VAL A 6 -30.62 -6.35 11.24
C VAL A 6 -29.28 -6.53 10.55
N GLN A 7 -28.44 -7.39 11.12
CA GLN A 7 -27.11 -7.63 10.59
C GLN A 7 -27.28 -8.18 9.18
N LYS A 8 -26.73 -7.46 8.20
CA LYS A 8 -26.82 -7.86 6.80
C LYS A 8 -25.85 -9.00 6.55
N THR A 9 -26.06 -9.74 5.48
CA THR A 9 -25.21 -10.86 5.07
C THR A 9 -24.27 -10.46 3.94
N ALA A 10 -23.22 -11.26 3.70
CA ALA A 10 -22.36 -11.10 2.52
C ALA A 10 -23.16 -11.12 1.20
N GLU A 11 -24.28 -11.85 1.13
CA GLU A 11 -25.11 -11.87 -0.08
C GLU A 11 -25.81 -10.52 -0.31
N ASP A 12 -26.19 -9.81 0.77
CA ASP A 12 -26.77 -8.46 0.67
C ASP A 12 -25.75 -7.41 0.18
N PHE A 13 -24.45 -7.69 0.29
CA PHE A 13 -23.37 -6.81 -0.15
C PHE A 13 -22.91 -7.10 -1.58
N LYS A 14 -23.26 -8.26 -2.12
CA LYS A 14 -22.81 -8.69 -3.43
C LYS A 14 -23.42 -7.83 -4.53
N GLY A 15 -22.58 -7.35 -5.44
CA GLY A 15 -22.99 -6.52 -6.58
C GLY A 15 -23.37 -5.08 -6.21
N THR A 16 -23.20 -4.65 -4.95
CA THR A 16 -23.54 -3.27 -4.55
C THR A 16 -22.51 -2.24 -4.97
N GLU A 17 -21.27 -2.70 -5.20
CA GLU A 17 -20.15 -1.86 -5.64
C GLU A 17 -19.67 -2.25 -7.03
N LYS A 18 -18.82 -1.41 -7.61
CA LYS A 18 -18.33 -1.59 -8.99
C LYS A 18 -16.84 -1.35 -9.06
N LEU A 19 -16.18 -2.07 -9.97
CA LEU A 19 -14.82 -1.76 -10.37
C LEU A 19 -14.80 -0.42 -11.10
N VAL A 20 -13.87 0.45 -10.73
CA VAL A 20 -13.72 1.81 -11.25
C VAL A 20 -12.30 1.95 -11.82
N PRO A 21 -12.14 2.17 -13.13
CA PRO A 21 -10.83 2.43 -13.68
C PRO A 21 -10.33 3.81 -13.23
N ILE A 22 -9.02 3.91 -12.99
CA ILE A 22 -8.38 5.13 -12.49
C ILE A 22 -7.47 5.70 -13.58
N TYR A 23 -7.73 6.96 -13.96
CA TYR A 23 -6.93 7.71 -14.93
C TYR A 23 -6.65 9.13 -14.42
N PRO A 24 -5.40 9.63 -14.56
CA PRO A 24 -4.20 8.85 -14.86
C PRO A 24 -3.91 7.83 -13.75
N SER A 25 -3.43 6.63 -14.12
CA SER A 25 -3.00 5.62 -13.13
C SER A 25 -1.54 5.75 -12.76
N VAL A 26 -0.69 6.30 -13.62
CA VAL A 26 0.70 6.63 -13.25
C VAL A 26 0.67 7.88 -12.39
N VAL A 27 1.38 7.84 -11.27
CA VAL A 27 1.50 8.95 -10.34
C VAL A 27 2.96 9.20 -10.03
N ASP A 28 3.30 10.46 -9.80
CA ASP A 28 4.64 10.86 -9.42
C ASP A 28 4.79 10.80 -7.90
N ILE A 29 5.69 9.94 -7.44
CA ILE A 29 6.14 9.91 -6.05
C ILE A 29 7.59 10.36 -6.01
N GLN A 30 7.89 11.32 -5.13
CA GLN A 30 9.23 11.84 -5.02
C GLN A 30 10.20 10.73 -4.64
N SER A 31 11.27 10.61 -5.43
CA SER A 31 12.35 9.67 -5.13
C SER A 31 13.14 10.17 -3.92
N PRO A 32 13.37 9.34 -2.89
CA PRO A 32 14.25 9.70 -1.79
C PRO A 32 15.69 9.86 -2.30
N PRO A 33 16.54 10.60 -1.56
CA PRO A 33 17.96 10.70 -1.86
C PRO A 33 18.63 9.32 -1.91
N ALA A 34 19.65 9.18 -2.74
CA ALA A 34 20.43 7.96 -2.80
C ALA A 34 21.10 7.68 -1.44
N PRO A 35 20.90 6.50 -0.83
CA PRO A 35 21.50 6.20 0.46
C PRO A 35 22.99 5.90 0.34
N ALA A 36 23.77 6.16 1.39
CA ALA A 36 25.22 5.91 1.40
C ALA A 36 25.56 4.42 1.18
N PHE A 37 24.72 3.49 1.66
CA PHE A 37 24.94 2.06 1.47
C PHE A 37 24.84 1.61 0.00
N LYS A 38 24.35 2.47 -0.91
CA LYS A 38 24.38 2.20 -2.36
C LYS A 38 25.78 1.81 -2.84
N TYR A 39 26.84 2.35 -2.22
CA TYR A 39 28.22 2.00 -2.55
C TYR A 39 28.64 0.60 -2.10
N LEU A 40 27.87 -0.05 -1.22
CA LEU A 40 28.07 -1.44 -0.80
C LEU A 40 27.48 -2.45 -1.80
N LEU A 41 26.60 -2.00 -2.70
CA LEU A 41 26.00 -2.87 -3.71
C LEU A 41 27.06 -3.39 -4.67
N ALA A 42 26.97 -4.68 -4.98
CA ALA A 42 27.90 -5.34 -5.87
C ALA A 42 27.81 -4.73 -7.27
N ARG A 43 28.89 -4.08 -7.72
CA ARG A 43 28.99 -3.50 -9.06
C ARG A 43 29.09 -4.61 -10.13
N GLY A 44 28.49 -4.40 -11.30
CA GLY A 44 28.54 -5.32 -12.44
C GLY A 44 27.28 -6.18 -12.61
N LYS A 45 27.32 -7.19 -13.48
CA LYS A 45 26.16 -8.03 -13.87
C LYS A 45 25.77 -9.08 -12.81
N LYS A 46 25.82 -8.75 -11.52
CA LYS A 46 25.38 -9.67 -10.46
C LYS A 46 23.86 -9.64 -10.36
N LYS A 47 23.25 -10.82 -10.29
CA LYS A 47 21.81 -11.03 -10.45
C LYS A 47 21.08 -11.25 -9.12
N ASN A 48 21.71 -10.81 -8.01
CA ASN A 48 21.16 -10.95 -6.67
C ASN A 48 20.38 -9.68 -6.32
N ILE A 49 19.10 -9.81 -6.03
CA ILE A 49 18.17 -8.71 -5.79
C ILE A 49 17.63 -8.84 -4.36
N LEU A 50 17.68 -7.76 -3.59
CA LEU A 50 17.02 -7.68 -2.29
C LEU A 50 15.77 -6.82 -2.42
N VAL A 51 14.61 -7.42 -2.15
CA VAL A 51 13.31 -6.75 -2.11
C VAL A 51 12.94 -6.47 -0.66
N ILE A 52 12.58 -5.23 -0.39
CA ILE A 52 12.20 -4.74 0.92
C ILE A 52 10.76 -4.29 0.86
N VAL A 53 9.93 -4.88 1.72
CA VAL A 53 8.50 -4.56 1.82
C VAL A 53 8.26 -3.93 3.20
N PRO A 54 8.06 -2.60 3.28
CA PRO A 54 7.91 -1.87 4.54
C PRO A 54 6.50 -2.02 5.13
N SER A 55 6.09 -3.27 5.36
CA SER A 55 4.80 -3.65 5.93
C SER A 55 4.89 -5.01 6.62
N GLY A 56 4.15 -5.19 7.72
CA GLY A 56 3.98 -6.51 8.35
C GLY A 56 3.04 -7.45 7.60
N ALA A 57 2.28 -6.96 6.61
CA ALA A 57 1.27 -7.74 5.91
C ALA A 57 1.90 -8.78 4.97
N GLU A 58 1.78 -10.07 5.31
CA GLU A 58 2.35 -11.18 4.53
C GLU A 58 1.85 -11.21 3.08
N LYS A 59 0.58 -10.87 2.84
CA LYS A 59 0.04 -10.80 1.47
C LYS A 59 0.74 -9.74 0.61
N LYS A 60 1.17 -8.59 1.17
CA LYS A 60 1.94 -7.58 0.41
C LYS A 60 3.34 -8.09 0.08
N LYS A 61 3.96 -8.83 1.00
CA LYS A 61 5.24 -9.51 0.74
C LYS A 61 5.12 -10.50 -0.42
N LEU A 62 4.12 -11.38 -0.38
CA LEU A 62 3.89 -12.38 -1.44
C LEU A 62 3.63 -11.73 -2.81
N LEU A 63 2.88 -10.62 -2.85
CA LEU A 63 2.68 -9.86 -4.10
C LEU A 63 4.00 -9.36 -4.68
N ALA A 64 4.82 -8.71 -3.85
CA ALA A 64 6.14 -8.21 -4.26
C ALA A 64 7.06 -9.35 -4.70
N GLU A 65 7.11 -10.44 -3.93
CA GLU A 65 7.89 -11.63 -4.22
C GLU A 65 7.51 -12.26 -5.56
N ASN A 66 6.22 -12.50 -5.80
CA ASN A 66 5.74 -13.08 -7.05
C ASN A 66 6.06 -12.21 -8.26
N HIS A 67 5.90 -10.89 -8.13
CA HIS A 67 6.20 -9.97 -9.22
C HIS A 67 7.70 -9.93 -9.55
N VAL A 68 8.56 -9.77 -8.55
CA VAL A 68 10.01 -9.68 -8.77
C VAL A 68 10.57 -11.02 -9.27
N ASN A 69 10.08 -12.16 -8.75
CA ASN A 69 10.48 -13.47 -9.28
C ASN A 69 10.04 -13.71 -10.73
N ALA A 70 8.90 -13.16 -11.15
CA ALA A 70 8.45 -13.24 -12.54
C ALA A 70 9.32 -12.39 -13.48
N GLU A 71 9.77 -11.21 -13.03
CA GLU A 71 10.64 -10.32 -13.82
C GLU A 71 12.10 -10.78 -13.82
N TYR A 72 12.55 -11.38 -12.72
CA TYR A 72 13.92 -11.84 -12.51
C TYR A 72 13.96 -13.33 -12.14
N PRO A 73 13.64 -14.23 -13.08
CA PRO A 73 13.51 -15.65 -12.79
C PRO A 73 14.86 -16.30 -12.51
N GLU A 74 14.86 -17.28 -11.61
CA GLU A 74 16.05 -18.07 -11.25
C GLU A 74 16.66 -18.80 -12.46
N ALA A 75 15.83 -19.23 -13.42
CA ALA A 75 16.29 -19.83 -14.68
C ALA A 75 17.22 -18.89 -15.47
N ASN A 76 17.09 -17.57 -15.28
CA ASN A 76 17.98 -16.57 -15.85
C ASN A 76 19.16 -16.24 -14.92
N GLY A 77 19.41 -17.02 -13.88
CA GLY A 77 20.51 -16.88 -12.92
C GLY A 77 20.31 -15.77 -11.88
N TYR A 78 19.06 -15.31 -11.67
CA TYR A 78 18.73 -14.36 -10.61
C TYR A 78 18.49 -15.05 -9.28
N THR A 79 18.80 -14.35 -8.19
CA THR A 79 18.45 -14.77 -6.83
C THR A 79 17.73 -13.61 -6.16
N VAL A 80 16.47 -13.82 -5.81
CA VAL A 80 15.63 -12.81 -5.19
C VAL A 80 15.51 -13.12 -3.69
N PHE A 81 15.91 -12.17 -2.87
CA PHE A 81 15.73 -12.19 -1.43
C PHE A 81 14.60 -11.23 -1.08
N VAL A 82 13.60 -11.66 -0.31
CA VAL A 82 12.50 -10.79 0.11
C VAL A 82 12.47 -10.67 1.62
N LYS A 83 12.57 -9.44 2.13
CA LYS A 83 12.50 -9.14 3.57
C LYS A 83 11.35 -8.16 3.85
N LYS A 84 10.59 -8.43 4.90
CA LYS A 84 9.68 -7.44 5.49
C LYS A 84 10.47 -6.51 6.41
N LEU A 85 10.06 -5.25 6.43
CA LEU A 85 10.48 -4.29 7.44
C LEU A 85 9.23 -3.84 8.17
N GLU A 86 9.04 -4.37 9.37
CA GLU A 86 7.85 -4.11 10.20
C GLU A 86 8.03 -2.81 11.00
N GLY A 87 6.93 -2.18 11.40
CA GLY A 87 7.01 -0.94 12.20
C GLY A 87 7.44 0.32 11.44
N VAL A 88 7.75 0.24 10.14
CA VAL A 88 8.04 1.42 9.32
C VAL A 88 6.82 2.34 9.27
N ALA A 89 6.94 3.53 9.86
CA ALA A 89 5.85 4.50 9.92
C ALA A 89 5.53 5.07 8.52
N SER A 90 4.25 5.12 8.17
CA SER A 90 3.75 5.84 6.99
C SER A 90 3.57 7.35 7.25
N GLY A 91 3.53 7.76 8.52
CA GLY A 91 3.21 9.15 8.89
C GLY A 91 1.75 9.54 8.66
N VAL A 92 0.89 8.58 8.28
CA VAL A 92 -0.55 8.76 8.09
C VAL A 92 -1.32 7.67 8.85
N GLY A 93 -2.55 7.97 9.26
CA GLY A 93 -3.42 7.03 9.98
C GLY A 93 -3.75 5.76 9.19
N GLU A 94 -4.42 4.81 9.87
CA GLU A 94 -4.74 3.47 9.33
C GLU A 94 -5.60 3.50 8.07
N GLN A 95 -6.48 4.50 7.94
CA GLN A 95 -7.31 4.74 6.77
C GLN A 95 -6.94 6.09 6.15
N PRO A 96 -6.00 6.13 5.19
CA PRO A 96 -5.71 7.35 4.45
C PRO A 96 -6.85 7.70 3.48
N TYR A 97 -7.00 8.99 3.21
CA TYR A 97 -7.91 9.59 2.25
C TYR A 97 -7.13 10.45 1.26
N ASP A 98 -7.54 10.41 -0.02
CA ASP A 98 -7.03 11.28 -1.08
C ASP A 98 -5.49 11.28 -1.15
N HIS A 99 -4.84 12.44 -1.04
CA HIS A 99 -3.39 12.58 -1.16
C HIS A 99 -2.59 11.83 -0.08
N ALA A 100 -3.18 11.61 1.11
CA ALA A 100 -2.50 10.94 2.22
C ALA A 100 -2.09 9.49 1.90
N GLY A 101 -2.76 8.82 0.94
CA GLY A 101 -2.35 7.50 0.48
C GLY A 101 -0.98 7.51 -0.22
N GLN A 102 -0.75 8.50 -1.08
CA GLN A 102 0.52 8.65 -1.80
C GLN A 102 1.64 9.11 -0.86
N GLU A 103 1.33 10.04 0.06
CA GLU A 103 2.25 10.47 1.11
C GLU A 103 2.68 9.29 2.00
N GLY A 104 1.72 8.44 2.40
CA GLY A 104 2.01 7.23 3.15
C GLY A 104 2.97 6.29 2.43
N ALA A 105 2.77 6.08 1.13
CA ALA A 105 3.65 5.25 0.32
C ALA A 105 5.07 5.85 0.20
N GLN A 106 5.17 7.16 -0.04
CA GLN A 106 6.43 7.89 -0.10
C GLN A 106 7.20 7.80 1.23
N ASN A 107 6.51 8.06 2.34
CA ASN A 107 7.09 8.03 3.68
C ASN A 107 7.58 6.63 4.04
N ARG A 108 6.82 5.59 3.72
CA ARG A 108 7.28 4.20 3.92
C ARG A 108 8.56 3.89 3.17
N ILE A 109 8.71 4.32 1.92
CA ILE A 109 9.95 4.11 1.16
C ILE A 109 11.11 4.87 1.81
N LYS A 110 10.94 6.16 2.10
CA LYS A 110 11.96 7.01 2.73
C LYS A 110 12.42 6.45 4.08
N ASN A 111 11.47 6.05 4.92
CA ASN A 111 11.75 5.54 6.26
C ASN A 111 12.40 4.17 6.19
N ALA A 112 11.97 3.29 5.28
CA ALA A 112 12.63 2.00 5.07
C ALA A 112 14.09 2.16 4.64
N ILE A 113 14.38 3.07 3.72
CA ILE A 113 15.78 3.36 3.32
C ILE A 113 16.60 3.89 4.48
N THR A 114 16.01 4.77 5.29
CA THR A 114 16.67 5.32 6.48
C THR A 114 16.98 4.23 7.50
N GLU A 115 16.03 3.36 7.79
CA GLU A 115 16.20 2.24 8.72
C GLU A 115 17.24 1.22 8.22
N MET A 116 17.19 0.86 6.94
CA MET A 116 18.21 0.00 6.32
C MET A 116 19.62 0.62 6.42
N SER A 117 19.74 1.93 6.22
CA SER A 117 21.01 2.64 6.31
C SER A 117 21.62 2.57 7.72
N ASN A 118 20.77 2.44 8.74
CA ASN A 118 21.16 2.37 10.13
C ASN A 118 21.23 0.92 10.66
N SER A 119 20.85 -0.09 9.86
CA SER A 119 20.81 -1.49 10.26
C SER A 119 22.05 -2.25 9.80
N MET A 120 22.99 -2.47 10.71
CA MET A 120 24.21 -3.26 10.43
C MET A 120 23.89 -4.69 9.96
N GLU A 121 22.77 -5.27 10.38
CA GLU A 121 22.32 -6.58 9.90
C GLU A 121 22.01 -6.54 8.39
N VAL A 122 21.22 -5.55 7.95
CA VAL A 122 20.87 -5.38 6.53
C VAL A 122 22.12 -5.08 5.71
N LEU A 123 23.01 -4.21 6.20
CA LEU A 123 24.25 -3.87 5.49
C LEU A 123 25.16 -5.09 5.32
N ARG A 124 25.34 -5.91 6.36
CA ARG A 124 26.09 -7.17 6.28
C ARG A 124 25.42 -8.16 5.34
N PHE A 125 24.09 -8.24 5.36
CA PHE A 125 23.34 -9.11 4.45
C PHE A 125 23.59 -8.74 2.99
N ILE A 126 23.54 -7.45 2.65
CA ILE A 126 23.82 -6.92 1.31
C ILE A 126 25.22 -7.35 0.83
N GLN A 127 26.23 -7.16 1.67
CA GLN A 127 27.62 -7.49 1.33
C GLN A 127 27.84 -9.00 1.20
N ASN A 128 27.39 -9.78 2.18
CA ASN A 128 27.61 -11.24 2.21
C ASN A 128 26.90 -11.95 1.05
N ASN A 129 25.70 -11.48 0.70
CA ASN A 129 24.93 -12.04 -0.41
C ASN A 129 25.24 -11.37 -1.76
N LYS A 130 26.23 -10.46 -1.82
CA LYS A 130 26.66 -9.75 -3.04
C LYS A 130 25.47 -9.17 -3.82
N VAL A 131 24.55 -8.53 -3.08
CA VAL A 131 23.33 -7.94 -3.64
C VAL A 131 23.72 -6.83 -4.62
N GLY A 132 23.22 -6.92 -5.85
CA GLY A 132 23.47 -5.95 -6.92
C GLY A 132 22.38 -4.89 -7.04
N GLU A 133 21.15 -5.19 -6.60
CA GLU A 133 20.01 -4.28 -6.61
C GLU A 133 19.20 -4.39 -5.31
N VAL A 134 18.72 -3.26 -4.81
CA VAL A 134 17.78 -3.19 -3.69
C VAL A 134 16.52 -2.49 -4.17
N LEU A 135 15.42 -3.22 -4.18
CA LEU A 135 14.09 -2.70 -4.50
C LEU A 135 13.31 -2.48 -3.22
N VAL A 136 12.76 -1.28 -3.02
CA VAL A 136 11.80 -1.01 -1.94
C VAL A 136 10.42 -0.91 -2.55
N ILE A 137 9.53 -1.83 -2.19
CA ILE A 137 8.18 -1.94 -2.76
C ILE A 137 7.15 -1.61 -1.67
N SER A 138 6.54 -0.43 -1.80
CA SER A 138 5.46 0.03 -0.92
C SER A 138 4.11 -0.16 -1.61
N ILE A 139 3.13 -0.67 -0.87
CA ILE A 139 1.75 -0.86 -1.35
C ILE A 139 0.84 -0.28 -0.27
N GLU A 140 0.16 0.83 -0.52
CA GLU A 140 -0.73 1.47 0.44
C GLU A 140 -2.15 1.57 -0.13
N ASN A 141 -3.15 1.21 0.67
CA ASN A 141 -4.55 1.34 0.28
C ASN A 141 -5.13 2.61 0.90
N PHE A 142 -6.00 3.31 0.17
CA PHE A 142 -6.62 4.54 0.62
C PHE A 142 -7.93 4.79 -0.11
N ILE A 143 -8.75 5.71 0.44
CA ILE A 143 -10.03 6.09 -0.15
C ILE A 143 -9.86 7.40 -0.89
N ARG A 144 -10.12 7.39 -2.20
CA ARG A 144 -10.17 8.60 -3.01
C ARG A 144 -11.61 9.11 -3.10
N ARG A 145 -11.82 10.34 -2.66
CA ARG A 145 -13.09 11.09 -2.67
C ARG A 145 -13.05 12.22 -3.70
N GLU A 146 -11.90 12.88 -3.81
CA GLU A 146 -11.75 14.04 -4.68
C GLU A 146 -12.01 13.72 -6.16
N GLY A 147 -12.85 14.56 -6.78
CA GLY A 147 -13.21 14.45 -8.20
C GLY A 147 -14.04 13.22 -8.54
N ARG A 148 -14.75 12.63 -7.56
CA ARG A 148 -15.57 11.42 -7.75
C ARG A 148 -16.97 11.61 -7.17
N GLU A 149 -17.98 11.11 -7.89
CA GLU A 149 -19.37 11.06 -7.42
C GLU A 149 -19.54 10.08 -6.24
N ARG A 150 -18.84 8.94 -6.31
CA ARG A 150 -18.75 7.97 -5.22
C ARG A 150 -17.28 7.79 -4.82
N PRO A 151 -16.96 7.73 -3.52
CA PRO A 151 -15.61 7.41 -3.08
C PRO A 151 -15.17 6.04 -3.61
N VAL A 152 -13.86 5.86 -3.74
CA VAL A 152 -13.26 4.66 -4.32
C VAL A 152 -12.11 4.18 -3.45
N ASP A 153 -12.11 2.90 -3.07
CA ASP A 153 -10.95 2.24 -2.45
C ASP A 153 -9.93 1.88 -3.55
N ILE A 154 -8.72 2.41 -3.42
CA ILE A 154 -7.63 2.22 -4.37
C ILE A 154 -6.33 1.89 -3.65
N GLY A 155 -5.44 1.18 -4.32
CA GLY A 155 -4.06 0.99 -3.89
C GLY A 155 -3.12 1.92 -4.66
N VAL A 156 -2.13 2.51 -3.99
CA VAL A 156 -0.92 3.03 -4.62
C VAL A 156 0.20 2.03 -4.42
N ILE A 157 0.86 1.67 -5.51
CA ILE A 157 2.02 0.80 -5.54
C ILE A 157 3.21 1.65 -5.97
N ALA A 158 4.30 1.60 -5.22
CA ALA A 158 5.52 2.32 -5.50
C ALA A 158 6.73 1.41 -5.40
N ILE A 159 7.53 1.34 -6.47
CA ILE A 159 8.77 0.57 -6.55
C ILE A 159 9.91 1.56 -6.66
N HIS A 160 10.82 1.54 -5.69
CA HIS A 160 12.04 2.35 -5.71
C HIS A 160 13.26 1.45 -5.90
N SER A 161 14.09 1.74 -6.91
CA SER A 161 15.40 1.11 -7.10
C SER A 161 16.48 1.98 -6.47
N VAL A 162 17.20 1.43 -5.48
CA VAL A 162 18.30 2.14 -4.82
C VAL A 162 19.46 2.37 -5.80
N VAL A 163 19.69 1.45 -6.74
CA VAL A 163 20.76 1.58 -7.74
C VAL A 163 20.47 2.73 -8.70
N SER A 164 19.28 2.79 -9.27
CA SER A 164 18.92 3.87 -10.21
C SER A 164 18.58 5.17 -9.50
N GLY A 165 18.14 5.10 -8.24
CA GLY A 165 17.58 6.23 -7.49
C GLY A 165 16.20 6.66 -7.98
N LYS A 166 15.53 5.84 -8.80
CA LYS A 166 14.23 6.16 -9.39
C LYS A 166 13.10 5.43 -8.67
N THR A 167 12.00 6.14 -8.45
CA THR A 167 10.73 5.59 -8.00
C THR A 167 9.74 5.58 -9.16
N LYS A 168 9.07 4.44 -9.37
CA LYS A 168 7.88 4.33 -10.22
C LYS A 168 6.68 4.09 -9.34
N ALA A 169 5.58 4.76 -9.61
CA ALA A 169 4.34 4.55 -8.87
C ALA A 169 3.11 4.47 -9.77
N ARG A 170 2.15 3.65 -9.35
CA ARG A 170 0.89 3.46 -10.06
C ARG A 170 -0.26 3.27 -9.06
N LEU A 171 -1.41 3.83 -9.38
CA LEU A 171 -2.69 3.57 -8.75
C LEU A 171 -3.31 2.32 -9.38
N SER A 172 -3.86 1.45 -8.54
CA SER A 172 -4.67 0.32 -9.00
C SER A 172 -5.99 0.80 -9.60
N GLU A 173 -6.69 -0.13 -10.26
CA GLU A 173 -8.14 0.02 -10.38
C GLU A 173 -8.75 0.08 -8.98
N GLY A 174 -9.87 0.79 -8.86
CA GLY A 174 -10.54 0.98 -7.60
C GLY A 174 -11.85 0.24 -7.50
N VAL A 175 -12.39 0.14 -6.29
CA VAL A 175 -13.76 -0.35 -6.07
C VAL A 175 -14.55 0.78 -5.44
N SER A 176 -15.69 1.12 -6.04
CA SER A 176 -16.58 2.13 -5.46
C SER A 176 -16.99 1.72 -4.04
N ILE A 177 -17.30 2.70 -3.22
CA ILE A 177 -17.88 2.45 -1.91
C ILE A 177 -19.03 3.41 -1.65
N HIS A 178 -20.08 2.92 -1.01
CA HIS A 178 -21.19 3.76 -0.60
C HIS A 178 -20.70 4.89 0.33
N PRO A 179 -21.01 6.18 0.05
CA PRO A 179 -20.52 7.32 0.82
C PRO A 179 -20.73 7.19 2.33
N ALA A 180 -21.92 6.74 2.75
CA ALA A 180 -22.24 6.52 4.17
C ALA A 180 -21.25 5.61 4.93
N ILE A 181 -20.61 4.64 4.26
CA ILE A 181 -19.59 3.77 4.88
C ILE A 181 -18.31 4.58 5.16
N VAL A 182 -17.93 5.46 4.24
CA VAL A 182 -16.79 6.36 4.38
C VAL A 182 -17.06 7.38 5.48
N ASP A 183 -18.25 7.97 5.50
CA ASP A 183 -18.64 8.95 6.53
C ASP A 183 -18.62 8.31 7.92
N GLN A 184 -19.17 7.10 8.08
CA GLN A 184 -19.12 6.36 9.34
C GLN A 184 -17.69 6.01 9.78
N ALA A 185 -16.81 5.62 8.85
CA ALA A 185 -15.41 5.36 9.15
C ALA A 185 -14.67 6.65 9.59
N ARG A 186 -14.98 7.79 8.96
CA ARG A 186 -14.42 9.09 9.32
C ARG A 186 -14.91 9.55 10.69
N GLU A 187 -16.22 9.55 10.92
CA GLU A 187 -16.82 9.98 12.18
C GLU A 187 -16.26 9.20 13.37
N ARG A 188 -16.11 7.87 13.23
CA ARG A 188 -15.54 7.01 14.28
C ARG A 188 -14.01 7.10 14.37
N GLY A 189 -13.35 7.34 13.24
CA GLY A 189 -11.88 7.35 13.13
C GLY A 189 -11.22 8.69 13.47
N LEU A 190 -11.97 9.79 13.48
CA LEU A 190 -11.51 11.15 13.81
C LEU A 190 -11.79 11.54 15.27
N ALA A 191 -12.46 10.69 16.06
CA ALA A 191 -13.10 11.03 17.33
C ALA A 191 -12.18 11.23 18.56
N HIS A 192 -10.89 11.59 18.40
CA HIS A 192 -10.02 11.88 19.55
C HIS A 192 -9.59 13.36 19.60
N PRO A 193 -9.96 14.11 20.67
CA PRO A 193 -9.56 15.51 20.88
C PRO A 193 -8.05 15.77 20.94
N ASN A 194 -7.24 14.71 21.09
CA ASN A 194 -5.78 14.77 21.24
C ASN A 194 -5.02 14.24 20.02
N ASP A 195 -5.72 13.80 18.97
CA ASP A 195 -5.02 13.57 17.70
C ASP A 195 -4.77 14.98 17.10
N ASP A 196 -3.56 15.30 16.64
CA ASP A 196 -3.18 16.61 16.06
C ASP A 196 -4.13 17.09 14.93
N CYS A 197 -4.97 16.18 14.45
CA CYS A 197 -6.12 16.33 13.58
C CYS A 197 -7.35 17.07 14.14
N ALA A 198 -7.52 17.10 15.47
CA ALA A 198 -8.75 17.55 16.13
C ALA A 198 -8.77 19.06 16.44
N LEU A 199 -7.66 19.75 16.21
CA LEU A 199 -7.58 21.21 16.27
C LEU A 199 -8.03 21.79 14.93
N GLY A 200 -9.36 21.83 14.74
CA GLY A 200 -10.04 22.21 13.52
C GLY A 200 -9.61 23.54 12.91
N HIS A 201 -8.58 23.50 12.07
CA HIS A 201 -8.45 24.43 10.97
C HIS A 201 -9.29 23.89 9.80
N PRO A 202 -10.23 24.68 9.24
CA PRO A 202 -11.12 24.25 8.16
C PRO A 202 -10.37 23.81 6.89
N ASP A 203 -9.10 24.20 6.76
CA ASP A 203 -8.22 23.87 5.64
C ASP A 203 -7.23 22.72 5.93
N THR A 204 -7.24 22.13 7.15
CA THR A 204 -6.45 20.94 7.52
C THR A 204 -7.34 19.79 7.98
N ALA A 205 -8.46 19.58 7.30
CA ALA A 205 -9.34 18.44 7.55
C ALA A 205 -8.53 17.14 7.50
N CYS A 206 -8.53 16.36 8.59
CA CYS A 206 -7.65 15.21 8.61
C CYS A 206 -7.96 14.20 7.51
N ASN A 207 -6.95 14.00 6.67
CA ASN A 207 -6.99 13.13 5.51
C ASN A 207 -6.60 11.69 5.86
N HIS A 208 -6.74 11.30 7.13
CA HIS A 208 -6.67 9.91 7.55
C HIS A 208 -7.43 9.68 8.87
N GLY A 209 -7.78 8.42 9.17
CA GLY A 209 -8.43 8.04 10.44
C GLY A 209 -7.95 6.70 10.98
N LYS A 210 -8.29 6.40 12.25
CA LYS A 210 -7.97 5.11 12.91
C LYS A 210 -8.92 3.98 12.54
N VAL A 211 -10.12 4.29 12.04
CA VAL A 211 -11.12 3.30 11.65
C VAL A 211 -11.14 3.16 10.13
N THR A 212 -11.05 1.92 9.65
CA THR A 212 -11.02 1.59 8.22
C THR A 212 -12.41 1.26 7.68
N ILE A 213 -12.65 1.53 6.40
CA ILE A 213 -13.91 1.17 5.74
C ILE A 213 -14.14 -0.35 5.75
N GLY A 214 -13.08 -1.14 5.69
CA GLY A 214 -13.17 -2.60 5.79
C GLY A 214 -13.65 -3.06 7.15
N GLY A 215 -13.24 -2.37 8.22
CA GLY A 215 -13.76 -2.59 9.57
C GLY A 215 -15.27 -2.33 9.65
N ILE A 216 -15.71 -1.18 9.13
CA ILE A 216 -17.14 -0.83 9.08
C ILE A 216 -17.95 -1.86 8.27
N LEU A 217 -17.45 -2.27 7.11
CA LEU A 217 -18.12 -3.27 6.27
C LEU A 217 -18.25 -4.62 6.98
N ALA A 218 -17.20 -5.09 7.65
CA ALA A 218 -17.23 -6.36 8.39
C ALA A 218 -18.16 -6.32 9.62
N GLU A 219 -18.39 -5.14 10.21
CA GLU A 219 -19.40 -4.96 11.26
C GLU A 219 -20.83 -5.05 10.71
N ILE A 220 -21.08 -4.42 9.55
CA ILE A 220 -22.43 -4.34 8.95
C ILE A 220 -22.84 -5.65 8.27
N TYR A 221 -21.89 -6.28 7.56
CA TYR A 221 -22.14 -7.44 6.71
C TYR A 221 -21.39 -8.68 7.24
N SER A 222 -22.15 -9.61 7.83
CA SER A 222 -21.60 -10.88 8.29
C SER A 222 -21.02 -11.69 7.12
N GLY A 223 -19.81 -12.24 7.30
CA GLY A 223 -19.08 -12.99 6.28
C GLY A 223 -18.18 -12.15 5.37
N VAL A 224 -18.11 -10.83 5.56
CA VAL A 224 -17.20 -9.94 4.81
C VAL A 224 -15.83 -9.86 5.49
N ASP A 225 -14.77 -10.21 4.76
CA ASP A 225 -13.38 -9.99 5.20
C ASP A 225 -13.02 -8.50 5.08
N LYS A 226 -12.74 -7.83 6.21
CA LYS A 226 -12.28 -6.43 6.25
C LYS A 226 -11.09 -6.12 5.32
N SER A 227 -10.23 -7.10 5.05
CA SER A 227 -9.04 -6.94 4.23
C SER A 227 -9.27 -7.30 2.75
N ASN A 228 -10.37 -7.98 2.43
CA ASN A 228 -10.65 -8.49 1.08
C ASN A 228 -12.13 -8.40 0.67
N TRP A 229 -12.89 -7.46 1.24
CA TRP A 229 -14.33 -7.31 1.01
C TRP A 229 -14.71 -7.14 -0.47
N HIS A 230 -13.75 -6.77 -1.33
CA HIS A 230 -13.92 -6.62 -2.76
C HIS A 230 -14.35 -7.92 -3.42
N GLU A 231 -13.86 -9.06 -2.92
CA GLU A 231 -14.21 -10.38 -3.43
C GLU A 231 -15.69 -10.67 -3.27
N VAL A 232 -16.29 -10.23 -2.16
CA VAL A 232 -17.74 -10.32 -1.93
C VAL A 232 -18.49 -9.31 -2.79
N ALA A 233 -18.06 -8.04 -2.78
CA ALA A 233 -18.78 -6.95 -3.43
C ALA A 233 -18.82 -7.08 -4.96
N ILE A 234 -17.70 -7.46 -5.58
CA ILE A 234 -17.52 -7.41 -7.04
C ILE A 234 -16.99 -8.72 -7.64
N GLY A 235 -16.80 -9.77 -6.84
CA GLY A 235 -16.27 -11.06 -7.32
C GLY A 235 -14.78 -11.07 -7.65
N ILE A 236 -14.05 -9.98 -7.37
CA ILE A 236 -12.62 -9.84 -7.65
C ILE A 236 -11.89 -9.52 -6.34
N SER A 237 -10.94 -10.38 -5.98
CA SER A 237 -10.07 -10.18 -4.83
C SER A 237 -9.24 -8.89 -4.93
N ARG A 238 -9.13 -8.15 -3.81
CA ARG A 238 -8.22 -6.98 -3.69
C ARG A 238 -6.80 -7.35 -4.08
N TRP A 239 -6.36 -8.54 -3.68
CA TRP A 239 -5.00 -9.01 -3.94
C TRP A 239 -4.76 -9.22 -5.44
N LYS A 240 -5.79 -9.63 -6.19
CA LYS A 240 -5.72 -9.73 -7.65
C LYS A 240 -5.61 -8.34 -8.29
N ILE A 241 -6.42 -7.37 -7.85
CA ILE A 241 -6.37 -5.99 -8.36
C ILE A 241 -4.98 -5.38 -8.16
N LEU A 242 -4.40 -5.56 -6.96
CA LEU A 242 -3.05 -5.10 -6.65
C LEU A 242 -1.98 -5.84 -7.47
N PHE A 243 -2.09 -7.16 -7.63
CA PHE A 243 -1.18 -7.96 -8.45
C PHE A 243 -1.19 -7.52 -9.92
N ASP A 244 -2.37 -7.38 -10.51
CA ASP A 244 -2.54 -6.95 -11.91
C ASP A 244 -1.96 -5.55 -12.13
N THR A 245 -2.03 -4.68 -11.12
CA THR A 245 -1.41 -3.34 -11.15
C THR A 245 0.12 -3.44 -11.11
N LEU A 246 0.65 -4.28 -10.22
CA LEU A 246 2.08 -4.50 -10.06
C LEU A 246 2.70 -5.10 -11.34
N CYS A 247 2.03 -6.05 -12.00
CA CYS A 247 2.46 -6.59 -13.30
C CYS A 247 2.57 -5.55 -14.43
N ARG A 248 1.95 -4.36 -14.29
CA ARG A 248 2.06 -3.24 -15.25
C ARG A 248 3.19 -2.27 -14.89
N MET A 249 4.03 -2.60 -13.91
CA MET A 249 5.13 -1.78 -13.39
C MET A 249 6.44 -2.57 -13.49
N PRO A 250 7.23 -2.45 -14.57
CA PRO A 250 8.54 -3.08 -14.62
C PRO A 250 9.47 -2.51 -13.53
N CYS A 251 10.22 -3.37 -12.86
CA CYS A 251 11.16 -3.02 -11.79
C CYS A 251 12.36 -2.20 -12.29
N GLY A 252 12.77 -2.37 -13.56
CA GLY A 252 13.91 -1.67 -14.20
C GLY A 252 13.57 -0.36 -14.91
#